data_AF-A0A6N9EJR5-F1
#
_entry.id   AF-A0A6N9EJR5-F1
#
_cell.length_a   1.000
_cell.length_b   1.000
_cell.length_c   1.000
_cell.angle_alpha   90.00
_cell.angle_beta   90.00
_cell.angle_gamma   90.00
#
_symmetry.space_group_name_H-M   'P 1'
#
loop_
_entity.id
_entity.type
_entity.pdbx_description
1 polymer ?
#
loop_
_entity_poly.entity_id
_entity_poly.type
_entity_poly.pdbx_seq_one_letter_code
_entity_poly.pdbx_strand_id
1 'polypeptide(L)'
;MELKEYQIRALDAFVRWRHELAAAQERSATAVAALEQAGVPVPADIRNHPKAAWQTLAEAGQVAKPFLPYVERTAAAGFPIPHLCFKVPTGGGKTLLGAAALERLNRSSGLTLWMVPSNAIYQQTREKLWDRQHPYRQMLERGSGGRVKMLEK
;
A
#
# COMPACT_ATOMS: atom_id res chain seq x y z
N MET A 1 -10.74 20.50 -0.71
CA MET A 1 -10.05 20.05 0.53
C MET A 1 -8.61 19.80 0.18
N GLU A 2 -7.69 20.41 0.93
CA GLU A 2 -6.25 20.33 0.68
C GLU A 2 -5.57 19.39 1.68
N LEU A 3 -4.54 18.67 1.23
CA LEU A 3 -3.75 17.79 2.09
C LEU A 3 -2.75 18.61 2.90
N LYS A 4 -2.59 18.26 4.18
CA LYS A 4 -1.56 18.87 5.03
C LYS A 4 -0.17 18.40 4.60
N GLU A 5 0.86 19.21 4.86
CA GLU A 5 2.23 18.90 4.47
C GLU A 5 2.71 17.51 4.93
N TYR A 6 2.43 17.12 6.18
CA TYR A 6 2.81 15.78 6.65
C TYR A 6 2.06 14.64 5.94
N GLN A 7 0.83 14.88 5.46
CA GLN A 7 0.07 13.91 4.69
C GLN A 7 0.67 13.76 3.30
N ILE A 8 1.08 14.88 2.68
CA ILE A 8 1.82 14.87 1.42
C ILE A 8 3.11 14.07 1.57
N ARG A 9 3.95 14.37 2.57
CA ARG A 9 5.20 13.62 2.82
C ARG A 9 4.97 12.12 3.03
N ALA A 10 3.90 11.74 3.74
CA ALA A 10 3.52 10.33 3.93
C ALA A 10 3.11 9.66 2.61
N LEU A 11 2.36 10.35 1.76
CA LEU A 11 1.95 9.86 0.45
C LEU A 11 3.12 9.81 -0.54
N ASP A 12 4.08 10.72 -0.45
CA ASP A 12 5.29 10.67 -1.27
C ASP A 12 6.16 9.48 -0.86
N ALA A 13 6.26 9.19 0.44
CA ALA A 13 6.92 7.98 0.93
C ALA A 13 6.22 6.70 0.42
N PHE A 14 4.89 6.71 0.37
CA PHE A 14 4.12 5.62 -0.22
C PHE A 14 4.39 5.42 -1.72
N VAL A 15 4.44 6.52 -2.49
CA VAL A 15 4.75 6.46 -3.93
C VAL A 15 6.16 5.94 -4.15
N ARG A 16 7.15 6.44 -3.39
CA ARG A 16 8.53 5.92 -3.43
C ARG A 16 8.58 4.43 -3.11
N TRP A 17 7.92 4.01 -2.02
CA TRP A 17 7.84 2.60 -1.66
C TRP A 17 7.26 1.73 -2.77
N ARG A 18 6.19 2.19 -3.43
CA ARG A 18 5.58 1.44 -4.53
C ARG A 18 6.50 1.32 -5.75
N HIS A 19 7.22 2.39 -6.09
CA HIS A 19 8.17 2.37 -7.20
C HIS A 19 9.29 1.37 -6.94
N GLU A 20 9.84 1.40 -5.73
CA GLU A 20 10.88 0.45 -5.33
C GLU A 20 10.34 -0.98 -5.25
N LEU A 21 9.12 -1.18 -4.76
CA LEU A 21 8.47 -2.49 -4.73
C LEU A 21 8.31 -3.08 -6.14
N ALA A 22 7.88 -2.28 -7.11
CA ALA A 22 7.73 -2.71 -8.49
C ALA A 22 9.10 -3.08 -9.11
N ALA A 23 10.12 -2.26 -8.88
CA ALA A 23 11.48 -2.53 -9.36
C ALA A 23 12.08 -3.79 -8.72
N ALA A 24 11.87 -4.00 -7.41
CA ALA A 24 12.29 -5.21 -6.72
C ALA A 24 11.55 -6.46 -7.23
N GLN A 25 10.26 -6.33 -7.54
CA GLN A 25 9.47 -7.41 -8.12
C GLN A 25 10.00 -7.82 -9.50
N GLU A 26 10.36 -6.85 -10.35
CA GLU A 26 10.94 -7.11 -11.67
C GLU A 26 12.32 -7.78 -11.59
N ARG A 27 13.19 -7.30 -10.69
CA ARG A 27 14.49 -7.93 -10.42
C ARG A 27 14.33 -9.36 -9.90
N SER A 28 13.41 -9.58 -8.97
CA SER A 28 13.06 -10.91 -8.46
C SER A 28 12.56 -11.83 -9.57
N ALA A 29 11.63 -11.38 -10.41
CA ALA A 29 11.08 -12.17 -11.52
C ALA A 29 12.18 -12.56 -12.53
N THR A 30 13.04 -11.61 -12.88
CA THR A 30 14.18 -11.86 -13.79
C THR A 30 15.14 -12.90 -13.21
N ALA A 31 15.50 -12.77 -11.93
CA ALA A 31 16.41 -13.70 -11.25
C ALA A 31 15.79 -15.10 -11.10
N VAL A 32 14.50 -15.18 -10.74
CA VAL A 32 13.75 -16.45 -10.67
C VAL A 32 13.78 -17.15 -12.02
N ALA A 33 13.45 -16.45 -13.10
CA ALA A 33 13.42 -17.01 -14.45
C ALA A 33 14.81 -17.52 -14.89
N ALA A 34 15.88 -16.77 -14.61
CA ALA A 34 17.24 -17.16 -14.96
C ALA A 34 17.69 -18.43 -14.20
N LEU A 35 17.36 -18.53 -12.90
CA LEU A 35 17.70 -19.71 -12.09
C LEU A 35 16.91 -20.94 -12.51
N GLU A 36 15.62 -20.78 -12.79
CA GLU A 36 14.76 -21.85 -13.29
C GLU A 36 15.25 -22.37 -14.66
N GLN A 37 15.67 -21.48 -15.56
CA GLN A 37 16.30 -21.86 -16.84
C GLN A 37 17.62 -22.61 -16.66
N ALA A 38 18.41 -22.26 -15.63
CA ALA A 38 19.65 -22.94 -15.31
C ALA A 38 19.46 -24.26 -14.55
N GLY A 39 18.21 -24.63 -14.21
CA GLY A 39 17.93 -25.82 -13.38
C GLY A 39 18.41 -25.68 -11.93
N VAL A 40 18.65 -24.45 -11.46
CA VAL A 40 19.12 -24.17 -10.10
C VAL A 40 17.93 -23.88 -9.20
N PRO A 41 17.83 -24.51 -8.01
CA PRO A 41 16.78 -24.20 -7.06
C PRO A 41 16.77 -22.71 -6.69
N VAL A 42 15.60 -22.07 -6.78
CA VAL A 42 15.45 -20.64 -6.48
C VAL A 42 15.43 -20.41 -4.97
N PRO A 43 16.40 -19.67 -4.39
CA PRO A 43 16.39 -19.32 -2.96
C PRO A 43 15.16 -18.50 -2.56
N ALA A 44 14.66 -18.72 -1.34
CA ALA A 44 13.49 -18.01 -0.81
C ALA A 44 13.68 -16.48 -0.75
N ASP A 45 14.89 -16.01 -0.44
CA ASP A 45 15.19 -14.58 -0.36
C ASP A 45 15.04 -13.86 -1.70
N ILE A 46 15.35 -14.53 -2.82
CA ILE A 46 15.15 -13.96 -4.16
C ILE A 46 13.66 -13.72 -4.42
N ARG A 47 12.80 -14.61 -3.92
CA ARG A 47 11.34 -14.47 -4.07
C ARG A 47 10.78 -13.36 -3.16
N ASN A 48 11.47 -13.00 -2.08
CA ASN A 48 11.04 -11.99 -1.10
C ASN A 48 11.32 -10.54 -1.55
N HIS A 49 10.81 -10.17 -2.73
CA HIS A 49 10.93 -8.82 -3.28
C HIS A 49 10.42 -7.69 -2.35
N PRO A 50 9.41 -7.86 -1.48
CA PRO A 50 9.00 -6.78 -0.57
C PRO A 50 10.04 -6.48 0.51
N LYS A 51 10.74 -7.51 1.01
CA LYS A 51 11.85 -7.34 1.95
C LYS A 51 13.02 -6.62 1.28
N ALA A 52 13.38 -7.04 0.06
CA ALA A 52 14.44 -6.40 -0.72
C ALA A 52 14.13 -4.90 -0.98
N ALA A 53 12.91 -4.58 -1.39
CA ALA A 53 12.47 -3.19 -1.59
C ALA A 53 12.60 -2.36 -0.29
N TRP A 54 12.18 -2.93 0.83
CA TRP A 54 12.31 -2.26 2.12
C TRP A 54 13.77 -2.04 2.52
N GLN A 55 14.65 -3.02 2.29
CA GLN A 55 16.09 -2.92 2.59
C GLN A 55 16.75 -1.80 1.77
N THR A 56 16.46 -1.71 0.47
CA THR A 56 16.94 -0.63 -0.38
C THR A 56 16.51 0.75 0.13
N LEU A 57 15.24 0.90 0.52
CA LEU A 57 14.74 2.17 1.08
C LEU A 57 15.34 2.47 2.46
N ALA A 58 15.59 1.44 3.27
CA ALA A 58 16.20 1.55 4.58
C ALA A 58 17.64 2.06 4.49
N GLU A 59 18.44 1.45 3.61
CA GLU A 59 19.83 1.83 3.35
C GLU A 59 19.92 3.26 2.79
N ALA A 60 18.94 3.68 1.99
CA ALA A 60 18.83 5.05 1.49
C ALA A 60 18.29 6.06 2.54
N GLY A 61 17.99 5.65 3.77
CA GLY A 61 17.44 6.51 4.82
C GLY A 61 16.01 7.00 4.55
N GLN A 62 15.27 6.29 3.71
CA GLN A 62 13.91 6.66 3.25
C GLN A 62 12.78 5.98 4.04
N VAL A 63 13.12 5.19 5.06
CA VAL A 63 12.18 4.59 6.01
C VAL A 63 12.06 5.47 7.26
N ALA A 64 10.84 5.62 7.78
CA ALA A 64 10.57 6.47 8.94
C ALA A 64 11.28 5.98 10.21
N LYS A 65 11.73 6.93 11.05
CA LYS A 65 12.34 6.65 12.37
C LYS A 65 11.26 6.53 13.47
N PRO A 66 11.48 5.74 14.54
CA PRO A 66 12.61 4.83 14.74
C PRO A 66 12.57 3.66 13.75
N PHE A 67 13.75 3.19 13.37
CA PHE A 67 13.90 2.07 12.44
C PHE A 67 13.39 0.79 13.11
N LEU A 68 12.29 0.26 12.61
CA LEU A 68 11.79 -1.06 13.00
C LEU A 68 12.23 -2.06 11.92
N PRO A 69 12.68 -3.27 12.29
CA PRO A 69 13.02 -4.29 11.31
C PRO A 69 11.82 -4.62 10.43
N TYR A 70 12.09 -5.02 9.19
CA TYR A 70 11.05 -5.54 8.30
C TYR A 70 10.41 -6.79 8.91
N VAL A 71 9.09 -6.82 8.97
CA VAL A 71 8.34 -7.97 9.47
C VAL A 71 7.82 -8.77 8.29
N GLU A 72 8.37 -9.93 8.02
CA GLU A 72 7.92 -10.74 6.89
C GLU A 72 6.45 -11.14 7.03
N ARG A 73 5.72 -11.05 5.93
CA ARG A 73 4.32 -11.48 5.81
C ARG A 73 4.24 -12.41 4.61
N THR A 74 3.68 -13.60 4.81
CA THR A 74 3.58 -14.62 3.76
C THR A 74 2.14 -15.07 3.64
N ALA A 75 1.66 -15.19 2.41
CA ALA A 75 0.35 -15.76 2.12
C ALA A 75 0.35 -17.26 2.39
N ALA A 76 -0.83 -17.87 2.56
CA ALA A 76 -0.96 -19.32 2.70
C ALA A 76 -0.32 -20.09 1.52
N ALA A 77 -0.28 -19.48 0.34
CA ALA A 77 0.36 -20.02 -0.86
C ALA A 77 1.90 -19.84 -0.90
N GLY A 78 2.53 -19.32 0.16
CA GLY A 78 3.99 -19.21 0.27
C GLY A 78 4.61 -17.96 -0.37
N PHE A 79 3.83 -17.10 -1.03
CA PHE A 79 4.32 -15.85 -1.61
C PHE A 79 4.36 -14.70 -0.58
N PRO A 80 5.35 -13.80 -0.66
CA PRO A 80 5.45 -12.66 0.25
C PRO A 80 4.33 -11.65 0.00
N ILE A 81 3.84 -11.01 1.07
CA ILE A 81 2.81 -9.98 1.04
C ILE A 81 3.46 -8.61 1.31
N PRO A 82 3.48 -7.70 0.33
CA PRO A 82 3.92 -6.34 0.56
C PRO A 82 2.97 -5.62 1.52
N HIS A 83 3.54 -4.93 2.51
CA HIS A 83 2.76 -4.19 3.51
C HIS A 83 3.56 -2.98 3.97
N LEU A 84 2.83 -1.99 4.49
CA LEU A 84 3.38 -0.75 5.04
C LEU A 84 2.47 -0.21 6.14
N CYS A 85 2.96 0.76 6.89
CA CYS A 85 2.18 1.46 7.91
C CYS A 85 2.39 2.96 7.81
N PHE A 86 1.29 3.72 7.79
CA PHE A 86 1.34 5.16 7.99
C PHE A 86 1.30 5.48 9.48
N LYS A 87 2.40 6.02 10.00
CA LYS A 87 2.45 6.55 11.37
C LYS A 87 1.99 8.00 11.38
N VAL A 88 0.73 8.24 11.74
CA VAL A 88 0.12 9.58 11.79
C VAL A 88 -0.62 9.82 13.12
N PRO A 89 -0.65 11.07 13.63
CA PRO A 89 -1.26 11.39 14.92
C PRO A 89 -2.78 11.14 14.94
N THR A 90 -3.37 11.13 16.13
CA THR A 90 -4.83 11.20 16.30
C THR A 90 -5.35 12.48 15.67
N GLY A 91 -6.50 12.42 15.00
CA GLY A 91 -7.00 13.54 14.18
C GLY A 91 -6.19 13.81 12.91
N GLY A 92 -5.14 13.02 12.61
CA GLY A 92 -4.27 13.18 11.45
C GLY A 92 -4.90 12.85 10.08
N GLY A 93 -6.23 12.74 10.01
CA GLY A 93 -6.96 12.42 8.77
C GLY A 93 -6.63 11.04 8.22
N LYS A 94 -6.66 9.99 9.04
CA LYS A 94 -6.31 8.61 8.64
C LYS A 94 -7.15 8.12 7.45
N THR A 95 -8.46 8.39 7.47
CA THR A 95 -9.38 8.03 6.38
C THR A 95 -9.06 8.78 5.08
N LEU A 96 -8.77 10.08 5.18
CA LEU A 96 -8.31 10.88 4.05
C LEU A 96 -7.02 10.31 3.45
N LEU A 97 -6.03 10.01 4.30
CA LEU A 97 -4.75 9.46 3.88
C LEU A 97 -4.92 8.10 3.18
N GLY A 98 -5.80 7.24 3.70
CA GLY A 98 -6.13 5.96 3.06
C GLY A 98 -6.78 6.14 1.69
N ALA A 99 -7.79 7.03 1.57
CA ALA A 99 -8.43 7.31 0.29
C ALA A 99 -7.44 7.90 -0.74
N ALA A 100 -6.59 8.83 -0.31
CA ALA A 100 -5.55 9.43 -1.14
C ALA A 100 -4.44 8.43 -1.55
N ALA A 101 -4.16 7.42 -0.72
CA ALA A 101 -3.25 6.33 -1.05
C ALA A 101 -3.87 5.37 -2.08
N LEU A 102 -5.16 5.04 -1.94
CA LEU A 102 -5.89 4.22 -2.92
C LEU A 102 -6.00 4.93 -4.28
N GLU A 103 -6.25 6.23 -4.29
CA GLU A 103 -6.19 7.05 -5.50
C GLU A 103 -4.81 6.92 -6.16
N ARG A 104 -3.74 7.07 -5.37
CA ARG A 104 -2.37 6.98 -5.85
C ARG A 104 -2.00 5.60 -6.34
N LEU A 105 -2.58 4.51 -5.83
CA LEU A 105 -2.34 3.15 -6.35
C LEU A 105 -2.59 3.05 -7.86
N ASN A 106 -3.46 3.91 -8.41
CA ASN A 106 -3.81 3.97 -9.82
C ASN A 106 -4.18 2.59 -10.39
N ARG A 107 -5.00 1.84 -9.64
CA ARG A 107 -5.50 0.53 -10.06
C ARG A 107 -6.94 0.68 -10.54
N SER A 108 -7.15 0.43 -11.82
CA SER A 108 -8.46 0.49 -12.47
C SER A 108 -9.45 -0.57 -11.98
N SER A 109 -8.98 -1.60 -11.28
CA SER A 109 -9.79 -2.67 -10.71
C SER A 109 -9.10 -3.34 -9.52
N GLY A 110 -9.92 -3.87 -8.61
CA GLY A 110 -9.48 -4.62 -7.44
C GLY A 110 -10.55 -4.61 -6.36
N LEU A 111 -10.33 -5.40 -5.32
CA LEU A 111 -11.13 -5.38 -4.09
C LEU A 111 -10.31 -4.70 -2.99
N THR A 112 -10.92 -3.74 -2.29
CA THR A 112 -10.34 -3.14 -1.09
C THR A 112 -11.22 -3.46 0.10
N LEU A 113 -10.65 -4.17 1.08
CA LEU A 113 -11.30 -4.40 2.37
C LEU A 113 -10.89 -3.30 3.34
N TRP A 114 -11.84 -2.46 3.74
CA TRP A 114 -11.60 -1.37 4.69
C TRP A 114 -12.08 -1.77 6.09
N MET A 115 -11.13 -2.15 6.96
CA MET A 115 -11.43 -2.58 8.32
C MET A 115 -11.27 -1.44 9.32
N VAL A 116 -12.16 -1.38 10.31
CA VAL A 116 -12.16 -0.38 11.38
C VAL A 116 -12.43 -1.06 12.73
N PRO A 117 -11.97 -0.51 13.86
CA PRO A 117 -12.01 -1.21 15.14
C PRO A 117 -13.33 -1.06 15.89
N SER A 118 -14.29 -0.25 15.42
CA SER A 118 -15.57 -0.04 16.09
C SER A 118 -16.70 0.36 15.13
N ASN A 119 -17.93 0.08 15.53
CA ASN A 119 -19.13 0.46 14.77
C ASN A 119 -19.27 1.98 14.61
N ALA A 120 -18.86 2.77 15.60
CA ALA A 120 -18.90 4.23 15.50
C ALA A 120 -17.98 4.75 14.39
N ILE A 121 -16.75 4.22 14.29
CA ILE A 121 -15.81 4.58 13.23
C ILE A 121 -16.30 4.05 11.87
N TYR A 122 -16.94 2.88 11.86
CA TYR A 122 -17.58 2.33 10.66
C TYR A 122 -18.62 3.27 10.09
N GLN A 123 -19.62 3.68 10.88
CA GLN A 123 -20.70 4.55 10.39
C GLN A 123 -20.17 5.89 9.85
N GLN A 124 -19.27 6.55 10.61
CA GLN A 124 -18.65 7.80 10.18
C GLN A 124 -17.83 7.66 8.88
N THR A 125 -17.16 6.52 8.70
CA THR A 125 -16.36 6.26 7.50
C THR A 125 -17.28 5.94 6.32
N ARG A 126 -18.30 5.11 6.54
CA ARG A 126 -19.30 4.70 5.55
C ARG A 126 -20.01 5.91 4.97
N GLU A 127 -20.58 6.79 5.80
CA GLU A 127 -21.27 8.02 5.35
C GLU A 127 -20.41 8.82 4.38
N LYS A 128 -19.12 9.01 4.71
CA LYS A 128 -18.15 9.78 3.90
C LYS A 128 -17.66 9.07 2.64
N LEU A 129 -17.64 7.74 2.61
CA LEU A 129 -17.21 6.97 1.44
C LEU A 129 -18.36 6.67 0.47
N TRP A 130 -19.60 6.65 0.96
CA TRP A 130 -20.79 6.44 0.12
C TRP A 130 -21.29 7.74 -0.53
N ASP A 131 -21.13 8.88 0.14
CA ASP A 131 -21.48 10.17 -0.45
C ASP A 131 -20.55 10.50 -1.63
N ARG A 132 -21.12 10.54 -2.85
CA ARG A 132 -20.40 10.84 -4.10
C ARG A 132 -19.83 12.26 -4.15
N GLN A 133 -20.40 13.19 -3.40
CA GLN A 133 -19.92 14.57 -3.30
C GLN A 133 -18.80 14.71 -2.27
N HIS A 134 -18.66 13.74 -1.36
CA HIS A 134 -17.64 13.81 -0.33
C HIS A 134 -16.23 13.62 -0.93
N PRO A 135 -15.23 14.42 -0.51
CA PRO A 135 -13.89 14.36 -1.10
C PRO A 135 -13.21 12.98 -1.05
N TYR A 136 -13.49 12.17 -0.02
CA TYR A 136 -12.93 10.82 0.09
C TYR A 136 -13.45 9.93 -1.04
N ARG A 137 -14.75 9.99 -1.32
CA ARG A 137 -15.34 9.24 -2.42
C ARG A 137 -14.79 9.72 -3.77
N GLN A 138 -14.68 11.04 -3.96
CA GLN A 138 -14.09 11.58 -5.19
C GLN A 138 -12.65 11.07 -5.43
N MET A 139 -11.83 10.90 -4.38
CA MET A 139 -10.50 10.30 -4.49
C MET A 139 -10.56 8.84 -4.99
N LEU A 140 -11.48 8.04 -4.44
CA LEU A 140 -11.68 6.65 -4.90
C LEU A 140 -12.19 6.59 -6.35
N GLU A 141 -13.10 7.50 -6.72
CA GLU A 141 -13.59 7.60 -8.10
C GLU A 141 -12.44 7.90 -9.06
N ARG A 142 -11.57 8.85 -8.74
CA ARG A 142 -10.38 9.15 -9.58
C ARG A 142 -9.45 7.95 -9.70
N GLY A 143 -9.18 7.23 -8.60
CA GLY A 143 -8.30 6.05 -8.62
C GLY A 143 -8.84 4.86 -9.43
N SER A 144 -10.16 4.72 -9.56
CA SER A 144 -10.81 3.61 -10.26
C SER A 144 -11.32 3.95 -11.68
N GLY A 145 -11.25 5.23 -12.06
CA GLY A 145 -11.84 5.74 -13.30
C GLY A 145 -13.38 5.82 -13.23
N GLY A 146 -13.93 6.23 -12.10
CA GLY A 146 -15.37 6.46 -11.90
C GLY A 146 -16.21 5.19 -11.67
N ARG A 147 -15.57 4.08 -11.31
CA ARG A 147 -16.19 2.74 -11.24
C ARG A 147 -16.21 2.17 -9.83
N VAL A 148 -16.21 3.03 -8.80
CA VAL A 148 -16.25 2.58 -7.41
C VAL A 148 -17.61 1.93 -7.11
N LYS A 149 -17.60 0.66 -6.74
CA LYS A 149 -18.74 -0.04 -6.15
C LYS A 149 -18.50 -0.17 -4.65
N MET A 150 -19.47 0.25 -3.85
CA MET A 150 -19.41 0.05 -2.40
C MET A 150 -20.23 -1.16 -2.03
N LEU A 151 -19.67 -1.97 -1.15
CA LEU A 151 -20.31 -3.14 -0.57
C LEU A 151 -20.18 -3.02 0.95
N GLU A 152 -21.22 -3.40 1.66
CA GLU A 152 -21.19 -3.59 3.10
C GLU A 152 -21.52 -5.04 3.47
N LYS A 153 -21.23 -5.40 4.71
CA LYS A 153 -21.52 -6.73 5.26
C LYS A 153 -23.04 -6.94 5.38
#